data_AF-A0A506TZ65-F1
#
_entry.id   AF-A0A506TZ65-F1
#
_cell.length_a   1.000
_cell.length_b   1.000
_cell.length_c   1.000
_cell.angle_alpha   90.00
_cell.angle_beta   90.00
_cell.angle_gamma   90.00
#
_symmetry.space_group_name_H-M   'P 1'
#
loop_
_entity.id
_entity.type
_entity.pdbx_description
1 polymer ?
#
loop_
_entity_poly.entity_id
_entity_poly.type
_entity_poly.pdbx_seq_one_letter_code
_entity_poly.pdbx_strand_id
1 'polypeptide(L)'
;MKLLQRFTGSVLEEVKVGTLVVIELDNCPVLAIKLMGNGEEVLLAVLEEHGDDNGPHLITIRDVVECLSYGAEWVFEIPEPASLDCGETGFNQPGVVAFGRAGTGLRLGRDRSRRGGSPSGSFLLVESLKTTTELQGATFGTSEWAIWVSDEHRSELGSKPLLRHSGP
;
A
#
# COMPACT_ATOMS: atom_id res chain seq x y z
N MET A 1 9.71 -9.72 -27.08
CA MET A 1 9.17 -10.71 -26.12
C MET A 1 9.27 -10.06 -24.75
N LYS A 2 8.17 -9.51 -24.23
CA LYS A 2 8.15 -8.86 -22.91
C LYS A 2 8.22 -9.96 -21.85
N LEU A 3 9.16 -9.88 -20.93
CA LEU A 3 9.06 -10.65 -19.70
C LEU A 3 7.76 -10.19 -19.01
N LEU A 4 6.71 -11.01 -19.07
CA LEU A 4 5.64 -10.91 -18.09
C LEU A 4 6.32 -11.24 -16.76
N GLN A 5 6.42 -10.25 -15.89
CA GLN A 5 7.05 -10.39 -14.59
C GLN A 5 6.52 -11.63 -13.86
N ARG A 6 7.41 -12.35 -13.17
CA ARG A 6 7.11 -13.62 -12.50
C ARG A 6 6.22 -13.37 -11.29
N PHE A 7 4.90 -13.35 -11.49
CA PHE A 7 3.98 -13.57 -10.39
C PHE A 7 3.88 -15.07 -10.10
N THR A 8 3.60 -15.42 -8.86
CA THR A 8 3.36 -16.81 -8.44
C THR A 8 2.00 -16.90 -7.77
N GLY A 9 1.18 -17.88 -8.16
CA GLY A 9 -0.04 -18.21 -7.42
C GLY A 9 0.32 -18.81 -6.06
N SER A 10 -0.32 -18.36 -4.98
CA SER A 10 -0.02 -18.78 -3.61
C SER A 10 -1.23 -18.62 -2.71
N VAL A 11 -1.21 -19.25 -1.54
CA VAL A 11 -2.18 -18.98 -0.48
C VAL A 11 -1.69 -17.78 0.32
N LEU A 12 -2.58 -16.81 0.57
CA LEU A 12 -2.24 -15.55 1.24
C LEU A 12 -1.57 -15.74 2.61
N GLU A 13 -1.99 -16.76 3.36
CA GLU A 13 -1.40 -17.12 4.66
C GLU A 13 0.10 -17.49 4.53
N GLU A 14 0.47 -18.17 3.45
CA GLU A 14 1.83 -18.68 3.21
C GLU A 14 2.79 -17.61 2.68
N VAL A 15 2.23 -16.53 2.12
CA VAL A 15 3.01 -15.42 1.58
C VAL A 15 3.78 -14.70 2.71
N LYS A 16 5.01 -14.26 2.46
CA LYS A 16 5.81 -13.55 3.47
C LYS A 16 5.26 -12.14 3.74
N VAL A 17 5.39 -11.68 4.98
CA VAL A 17 5.21 -10.25 5.30
C VAL A 17 6.11 -9.41 4.41
N GLY A 18 5.57 -8.27 3.96
CA GLY A 18 6.20 -7.36 3.01
C GLY A 18 6.05 -7.76 1.55
N THR A 19 5.33 -8.84 1.24
CA THR A 19 5.06 -9.20 -0.15
C THR A 19 3.92 -8.37 -0.72
N LEU A 20 4.09 -7.92 -1.96
CA LEU A 20 3.03 -7.32 -2.76
C LEU A 20 2.18 -8.43 -3.40
N VAL A 21 0.87 -8.37 -3.18
CA VAL A 21 -0.08 -9.38 -3.62
C VAL A 21 -1.27 -8.76 -4.34
N VAL A 22 -1.87 -9.54 -5.23
CA VAL A 22 -3.21 -9.30 -5.76
C VAL A 22 -4.13 -10.39 -5.23
N ILE A 23 -5.26 -9.99 -4.65
CA ILE A 23 -6.32 -10.86 -4.16
C ILE A 23 -7.66 -10.45 -4.76
N GLU A 24 -8.64 -11.34 -4.70
CA GLU A 24 -10.02 -11.01 -5.03
C GLU A 24 -10.79 -10.73 -3.74
N LEU A 25 -11.36 -9.52 -3.62
CA LEU A 25 -12.24 -9.12 -2.54
C LEU A 25 -13.58 -8.70 -3.15
N ASP A 26 -14.68 -9.30 -2.71
CA ASP A 26 -16.04 -9.00 -3.21
C ASP A 26 -16.18 -9.03 -4.75
N ASN A 27 -15.44 -9.93 -5.42
CA ASN A 27 -15.31 -10.08 -6.89
C ASN A 27 -14.52 -8.96 -7.60
N CYS A 28 -13.80 -8.12 -6.85
CA CYS A 28 -12.90 -7.11 -7.38
C CYS A 28 -11.44 -7.48 -7.07
N PRO A 29 -10.52 -7.38 -8.05
CA PRO A 29 -9.10 -7.54 -7.78
C PRO A 29 -8.58 -6.32 -6.99
N VAL A 30 -7.80 -6.61 -5.95
CA VAL A 30 -7.24 -5.63 -5.03
C VAL A 30 -5.74 -5.83 -4.92
N LEU A 31 -4.97 -4.75 -5.10
CA LEU A 31 -3.52 -4.73 -4.91
C LEU A 31 -3.20 -4.34 -3.46
N ALA A 32 -2.43 -5.18 -2.77
CA ALA A 32 -2.15 -4.99 -1.35
C ALA A 32 -0.75 -5.45 -0.93
N ILE A 33 -0.30 -4.98 0.23
CA ILE A 33 0.93 -5.44 0.90
C ILE A 33 0.54 -6.25 2.13
N LYS A 34 1.09 -7.45 2.28
CA LYS A 34 0.94 -8.23 3.51
C LYS A 34 1.75 -7.61 4.64
N LEU A 35 1.09 -7.11 5.69
CA LEU A 35 1.75 -6.47 6.83
C LEU A 35 1.96 -7.42 8.00
N MET A 36 1.04 -8.37 8.20
CA MET A 36 1.10 -9.33 9.31
C MET A 36 0.35 -10.60 8.93
N GLY A 37 0.73 -11.72 9.53
CA GLY A 37 -0.07 -12.94 9.57
C GLY A 37 0.06 -13.59 10.95
N ASN A 38 -1.05 -14.03 11.54
CA ASN A 38 -1.09 -14.74 12.81
C ASN A 38 -2.05 -15.94 12.69
N GLY A 39 -1.57 -17.01 12.05
CA GLY A 39 -2.41 -18.11 11.61
C GLY A 39 -3.40 -17.63 10.56
N GLU A 40 -4.69 -17.87 10.80
CA GLU A 40 -5.79 -17.56 9.87
C GLU A 40 -6.03 -16.05 9.66
N GLU A 41 -5.53 -15.17 10.55
CA GLU A 41 -5.72 -13.72 10.43
C GLU A 41 -4.53 -13.05 9.71
N VAL A 42 -4.80 -12.43 8.57
CA VAL A 42 -3.83 -11.68 7.76
C VAL A 42 -4.22 -10.21 7.67
N LEU A 43 -3.32 -9.30 8.05
CA LEU A 43 -3.50 -7.86 7.89
C LEU A 43 -2.84 -7.39 6.59
N LEU A 44 -3.61 -6.69 5.77
CA LEU A 44 -3.15 -6.12 4.51
C LEU A 44 -3.27 -4.59 4.51
N ALA A 45 -2.30 -3.92 3.89
CA ALA A 45 -2.48 -2.56 3.39
C ALA A 45 -2.94 -2.64 1.94
N VAL A 46 -4.21 -2.34 1.70
CA VAL A 46 -4.79 -2.18 0.37
C VAL A 46 -4.30 -0.86 -0.22
N LEU A 47 -3.73 -0.91 -1.41
CA LEU A 47 -3.19 0.25 -2.12
C LEU A 47 -4.14 0.72 -3.22
N GLU A 48 -4.82 -0.22 -3.89
CA GLU A 48 -5.82 0.04 -4.91
C GLU A 48 -6.89 -1.05 -4.88
N GLU A 49 -8.15 -0.63 -4.95
CA GLU A 49 -9.32 -1.50 -5.13
C GLU A 49 -10.09 -0.98 -6.34
N HIS A 50 -10.20 -1.78 -7.40
CA HIS A 50 -10.90 -1.36 -8.61
C HIS A 50 -12.41 -1.20 -8.34
N GLY A 51 -12.93 0.00 -8.59
CA GLY A 51 -14.36 0.30 -8.46
C GLY A 51 -14.77 1.03 -7.19
N ASP A 52 -13.82 1.43 -6.33
CA ASP A 52 -14.10 2.19 -5.12
C ASP A 52 -13.19 3.43 -4.98
N ASP A 53 -13.77 4.59 -4.61
CA ASP A 53 -13.07 5.88 -4.48
C ASP A 53 -12.32 6.03 -3.14
N ASN A 54 -12.24 4.98 -2.34
CA ASN A 54 -11.92 5.10 -0.93
C ASN A 54 -10.42 5.11 -0.57
N GLY A 55 -9.55 5.18 -1.57
CA GLY A 55 -8.09 5.28 -1.39
C GLY A 55 -7.47 4.10 -0.61
N PRO A 56 -6.15 4.18 -0.34
CA PRO A 56 -5.44 3.15 0.41
C PRO A 56 -5.99 2.97 1.82
N HIS A 57 -6.13 1.74 2.29
CA HIS A 57 -6.72 1.43 3.58
C HIS A 57 -6.21 0.10 4.16
N LEU A 58 -6.61 -0.21 5.38
CA LEU A 58 -6.32 -1.51 6.00
C LEU A 58 -7.50 -2.47 5.85
N ILE A 59 -7.19 -3.75 5.67
CA ILE A 59 -8.18 -4.81 5.80
C ILE A 59 -7.56 -6.01 6.51
N THR A 60 -8.35 -6.62 7.39
CA THR A 60 -8.00 -7.89 8.00
C THR A 60 -8.82 -9.01 7.35
N ILE A 61 -8.13 -10.02 6.83
CA ILE A 61 -8.73 -11.21 6.20
C ILE A 61 -8.56 -12.39 7.16
N ARG A 62 -9.60 -13.22 7.29
CA ARG A 62 -9.64 -14.35 8.22
C ARG A 62 -9.82 -15.71 7.55
N ASP A 63 -9.91 -15.72 6.22
CA ASP A 63 -10.16 -16.90 5.41
C ASP A 63 -8.95 -17.24 4.56
N VAL A 64 -8.90 -18.51 4.11
CA VAL A 64 -7.92 -18.96 3.13
C VAL A 64 -8.26 -18.30 1.79
N VAL A 65 -7.42 -17.36 1.37
CA VAL A 65 -7.56 -16.61 0.13
C VAL A 65 -6.41 -16.96 -0.81
N GLU A 66 -6.74 -17.36 -2.03
CA GLU A 66 -5.75 -17.48 -3.10
C GLU A 66 -5.32 -16.08 -3.56
N CYS A 67 -4.03 -15.94 -3.86
CA CYS A 67 -3.45 -14.67 -4.27
C CYS A 67 -2.40 -14.85 -5.37
N LEU A 68 -2.17 -13.79 -6.12
CA LEU A 68 -0.99 -13.64 -6.97
C LEU A 68 0.06 -12.84 -6.21
N SER A 69 1.25 -13.42 -6.05
CA SER A 69 2.38 -12.78 -5.36
C SER A 69 3.37 -12.22 -6.37
N TYR A 70 3.73 -10.94 -6.20
CA TYR A 70 4.82 -10.26 -6.91
C TYR A 70 6.15 -10.31 -6.15
N GLY A 71 6.18 -10.90 -4.96
CA GLY A 71 7.36 -10.91 -4.09
C GLY A 71 7.52 -9.63 -3.26
N ALA A 72 8.64 -9.55 -2.54
CA ALA A 72 8.97 -8.44 -1.62
C ALA A 72 9.96 -7.43 -2.21
N GLU A 73 10.38 -7.61 -3.47
CA GLU A 73 11.36 -6.74 -4.15
C GLU A 73 10.74 -5.46 -4.72
N TRP A 74 9.45 -5.23 -4.48
CA TRP A 74 8.74 -4.06 -4.98
C TRP A 74 9.31 -2.76 -4.40
N VAL A 75 9.14 -1.68 -5.16
CA VAL A 75 9.67 -0.36 -4.82
C VAL A 75 8.53 0.62 -4.66
N PHE A 76 8.50 1.31 -3.52
CA PHE A 76 7.72 2.52 -3.32
C PHE A 76 8.49 3.71 -3.87
N GLU A 77 7.91 4.40 -4.83
CA GLU A 77 8.52 5.60 -5.41
C GLU A 77 7.64 6.81 -5.15
N ILE A 78 8.27 7.89 -4.70
CA ILE A 78 7.67 9.22 -4.67
C ILE A 78 8.34 9.99 -5.80
N PRO A 79 7.66 10.20 -6.94
CA PRO A 79 8.21 11.01 -8.02
C PRO A 79 8.43 12.44 -7.52
N GLU A 80 9.22 13.23 -8.24
CA GLU A 80 9.33 14.67 -7.97
C GLU A 80 7.92 15.28 -8.01
N PRO A 81 7.36 15.69 -6.85
CA PRO A 81 5.95 15.98 -6.77
C PRO A 81 5.67 17.32 -7.46
N ALA A 82 4.58 17.41 -8.22
CA ALA A 82 4.20 18.67 -8.85
C ALA A 82 3.81 19.73 -7.81
N SER A 83 3.34 19.28 -6.64
CA SER A 83 3.01 20.13 -5.49
C SER A 83 3.27 19.41 -4.17
N LEU A 84 3.69 20.17 -3.15
CA LEU A 84 3.76 19.71 -1.77
C LEU A 84 2.66 20.38 -0.96
N ASP A 85 1.93 19.58 -0.20
CA ASP A 85 0.97 20.10 0.76
C ASP A 85 1.69 20.49 2.06
N CYS A 86 1.51 21.74 2.47
CA CYS A 86 2.04 22.29 3.72
C CYS A 86 0.87 22.54 4.67
N GLY A 87 0.34 21.48 5.31
CA GLY A 87 -0.73 21.63 6.30
C GLY A 87 -1.23 20.31 6.88
N GLU A 88 -1.46 20.30 8.20
CA GLU A 88 -1.87 19.10 8.94
C GLU A 88 -3.19 18.48 8.45
N THR A 89 -4.08 19.28 7.86
CA THR A 89 -5.37 18.80 7.34
C THR A 89 -5.22 17.96 6.07
N GLY A 90 -4.20 18.22 5.25
CA GLY A 90 -3.92 17.43 4.04
C GLY A 90 -3.40 16.04 4.37
N PHE A 91 -2.50 15.93 5.36
CA PHE A 91 -1.81 14.67 5.71
C PHE A 91 -2.71 13.56 6.25
N ASN A 92 -3.94 13.91 6.65
CA ASN A 92 -4.87 12.93 7.21
C ASN A 92 -5.71 12.22 6.14
N GLN A 93 -5.63 12.63 4.88
CA GLN A 93 -6.35 11.98 3.79
C GLN A 93 -5.67 10.66 3.38
N PRO A 94 -6.42 9.55 3.25
CA PRO A 94 -5.90 8.31 2.69
C PRO A 94 -5.24 8.54 1.32
N GLY A 95 -4.08 7.94 1.10
CA GLY A 95 -3.30 8.12 -0.13
C GLY A 95 -2.26 9.22 -0.07
N VAL A 96 -2.26 10.07 0.95
CA VAL A 96 -1.21 11.06 1.15
C VAL A 96 0.02 10.41 1.80
N VAL A 97 1.18 10.62 1.20
CA VAL A 97 2.48 10.30 1.80
C VAL A 97 2.99 11.53 2.53
N ALA A 98 3.24 11.39 3.82
CA ALA A 98 3.80 12.45 4.66
C ALA A 98 5.23 12.12 5.08
N PHE A 99 6.05 13.16 5.25
CA PHE A 99 7.46 13.04 5.63
C PHE A 99 7.66 13.59 7.03
N GLY A 100 8.00 12.72 7.99
CA GLY A 100 8.23 13.08 9.37
C GLY A 100 9.61 12.64 9.89
N ARG A 101 9.87 12.91 11.18
CA ARG A 101 11.13 12.51 11.83
C ARG A 101 11.32 11.00 11.93
N ALA A 102 10.21 10.27 12.00
CA ALA A 102 10.21 8.81 12.09
C ALA A 102 10.38 8.11 10.72
N GLY A 103 10.35 8.86 9.61
CA GLY A 103 10.43 8.33 8.25
C GLY A 103 9.27 8.77 7.36
N THR A 104 9.06 8.00 6.30
CA THR A 104 8.04 8.25 5.27
C THR A 104 6.78 7.43 5.59
N GLY A 105 5.64 8.10 5.74
CA GLY A 105 4.38 7.46 6.10
C GLY A 105 3.31 7.62 5.04
N LEU A 106 2.82 6.52 4.45
CA LEU A 106 1.62 6.52 3.62
C LEU A 106 0.38 6.50 4.53
N ARG A 107 -0.51 7.49 4.39
CA ARG A 107 -1.77 7.52 5.11
C ARG A 107 -2.72 6.47 4.54
N LEU A 108 -3.14 5.57 5.42
CA LEU A 108 -4.14 4.56 5.18
C LEU A 108 -5.45 4.95 5.89
N GLY A 109 -6.56 4.71 5.21
CA GLY A 109 -7.89 4.74 5.80
C GLY A 109 -8.08 3.71 6.92
N ARG A 110 -9.26 3.74 7.53
CA ARG A 110 -9.66 2.82 8.61
C ARG A 110 -9.61 1.36 8.16
N ASP A 111 -9.39 0.45 9.12
CA ASP A 111 -9.61 -0.98 8.89
C ASP A 111 -11.10 -1.23 8.66
N ARG A 112 -11.45 -1.67 7.45
CA ARG A 112 -12.85 -1.90 7.04
C ARG A 112 -13.46 -3.16 7.67
N SER A 113 -12.63 -4.11 8.08
CA SER A 113 -13.09 -5.38 8.66
C SER A 113 -13.50 -5.28 10.13
N ARG A 114 -13.04 -4.25 10.86
CA ARG A 114 -13.29 -4.08 12.29
C ARG A 114 -14.31 -2.98 12.57
N ARG A 115 -15.48 -3.38 13.09
CA ARG A 115 -16.44 -2.44 13.71
C ARG A 115 -15.80 -1.83 14.97
N GLY A 116 -15.46 -0.54 14.92
CA GLY A 116 -14.86 0.20 16.05
C GLY A 116 -13.35 0.46 15.96
N GLY A 117 -12.72 0.22 14.80
CA GLY A 117 -11.34 0.65 14.56
C GLY A 117 -11.15 2.17 14.70
N SER A 118 -9.90 2.61 14.87
CA SER A 118 -9.58 4.04 15.01
C SER A 118 -10.24 4.85 13.87
N PRO A 119 -11.07 5.85 14.17
CA PRO A 119 -11.84 6.56 13.15
C PRO A 119 -10.94 7.32 12.17
N SER A 120 -9.70 7.60 12.57
CA SER A 120 -8.74 8.39 11.80
C SER A 120 -7.92 7.57 10.80
N GLY A 121 -7.82 6.24 10.92
CA GLY A 121 -6.89 5.43 10.11
C GLY A 121 -5.48 5.35 10.71
N SER A 122 -4.46 5.06 9.88
CA SER A 122 -3.07 4.90 10.33
C SER A 122 -2.08 5.30 9.24
N PHE A 123 -0.81 5.50 9.60
CA PHE A 123 0.29 5.60 8.65
C PHE A 123 1.00 4.26 8.52
N LEU A 124 1.24 3.83 7.28
CA LEU A 124 2.20 2.78 6.96
C LEU A 124 3.58 3.41 6.78
N LEU A 125 4.51 3.07 7.66
CA LEU A 125 5.92 3.46 7.51
C LEU A 125 6.54 2.63 6.39
N VAL A 126 6.85 3.26 5.27
CA VAL A 126 7.24 2.59 4.02
C VAL A 126 8.50 1.73 4.19
N GLU A 127 9.45 2.20 4.99
CA GLU A 127 10.74 1.55 5.18
C GLU A 127 10.69 0.32 6.10
N SER A 128 9.70 0.26 7.00
CA SER A 128 9.60 -0.80 8.02
C SER A 128 8.34 -1.65 7.92
N LEU A 129 7.39 -1.22 7.09
CA LEU A 129 6.05 -1.79 6.93
C LEU A 129 5.24 -1.91 8.23
N LYS A 130 5.58 -1.07 9.22
CA LYS A 130 4.83 -0.96 10.47
C LYS A 130 3.76 0.11 10.36
N THR A 131 2.65 -0.11 11.06
CA THR A 131 1.59 0.89 11.18
C THR A 131 1.76 1.72 12.45
N THR A 132 1.46 3.01 12.36
CA THR A 132 1.42 3.95 13.50
C THR A 132 0.22 4.88 13.36
N THR A 133 -0.36 5.33 14.46
CA THR A 133 -1.46 6.30 14.42
C THR A 133 -0.97 7.73 14.18
N GLU A 134 0.30 8.00 14.47
CA GLU A 134 0.92 9.32 14.39
C GLU A 134 2.26 9.28 13.66
N LEU A 135 2.52 10.30 12.84
CA LEU A 135 3.81 10.53 12.20
C LEU A 135 4.45 11.80 12.77
N GLN A 136 5.33 11.63 13.76
CA GLN A 136 5.89 12.76 14.49
C GLN A 136 6.69 13.71 13.58
N GLY A 137 6.40 15.01 13.68
CA GLY A 137 7.12 16.05 12.96
C GLY A 137 6.87 16.04 11.45
N ALA A 138 5.72 15.52 11.00
CA ALA A 138 5.31 15.62 9.61
C ALA A 138 5.14 17.10 9.21
N THR A 139 5.88 17.53 8.18
CA THR A 139 5.90 18.94 7.74
C THR A 139 5.36 19.16 6.34
N PHE A 140 5.43 18.15 5.48
CA PHE A 140 4.91 18.19 4.12
C PHE A 140 4.46 16.81 3.68
N GLY A 141 3.61 16.77 2.66
CA GLY A 141 3.14 15.53 2.06
C GLY A 141 2.75 15.67 0.59
N THR A 142 2.50 14.54 -0.05
CA THR A 142 2.08 14.44 -1.45
C THR A 142 1.15 13.27 -1.67
N SER A 143 0.16 13.43 -2.55
CA SER A 143 -0.70 12.35 -3.05
C SER A 143 -0.13 11.67 -4.29
N GLU A 144 1.08 12.03 -4.71
CA GLU A 144 1.76 11.44 -5.86
C GLU A 144 2.74 10.38 -5.40
N TRP A 145 2.47 9.13 -5.75
CA TRP A 145 3.38 8.01 -5.51
C TRP A 145 3.10 6.87 -6.49
N ALA A 146 4.05 5.95 -6.60
CA ALA A 146 3.97 4.80 -7.48
C ALA A 146 4.54 3.55 -6.82
N ILE A 147 4.03 2.40 -7.24
CA ILE A 147 4.56 1.08 -6.89
C ILE A 147 5.13 0.44 -8.13
N TRP A 148 6.36 -0.02 -8.02
CA TRP A 148 7.03 -0.81 -9.03
C TRP A 148 7.22 -2.23 -8.51
N VAL A 149 7.08 -3.22 -9.38
CA VAL A 149 7.26 -4.62 -8.98
C VAL A 149 8.71 -4.93 -8.56
N SER A 150 9.70 -4.25 -9.13
CA SER A 150 11.10 -4.30 -8.68
C SER A 150 11.91 -3.09 -9.16
N ASP A 151 13.11 -2.90 -8.60
CA ASP A 151 14.02 -1.82 -9.03
C ASP A 151 14.56 -2.03 -10.45
N GLU A 152 14.78 -3.28 -10.87
CA GLU A 152 15.15 -3.59 -12.25
C GLU A 152 14.06 -3.15 -13.21
N HIS A 153 12.80 -3.49 -12.92
CA HIS A 153 11.67 -3.07 -13.75
C HIS A 153 11.51 -1.54 -13.78
N ARG A 154 11.73 -0.87 -12.65
CA ARG A 154 11.73 0.60 -12.58
C ARG A 154 12.81 1.23 -13.46
N SER A 155 13.96 0.59 -13.58
CA SER A 155 15.11 1.06 -14.36
C SER A 155 15.03 0.74 -15.86
N GLU A 156 14.14 -0.16 -16.27
CA GLU A 156 13.96 -0.53 -17.68
C GLU A 156 13.38 0.62 -18.51
N LEU A 157 13.99 0.89 -19.67
CA LEU A 157 13.52 1.97 -20.54
C LEU A 157 12.09 1.71 -21.04
N GLY A 158 11.19 2.66 -20.77
CA GLY A 158 9.79 2.60 -21.20
C GLY A 158 8.90 1.66 -20.37
N SER A 159 9.41 1.18 -19.23
CA SER A 159 8.58 0.51 -18.23
C SER A 159 7.55 1.46 -17.62
N LYS A 160 6.56 0.89 -16.93
CA LYS A 160 5.51 1.64 -16.23
C LYS A 160 5.34 1.06 -14.83
N PRO A 161 4.97 1.89 -13.84
CA PRO A 161 4.67 1.38 -12.51
C PRO A 161 3.48 0.43 -12.58
N LEU A 162 3.41 -0.49 -11.62
CA LEU A 162 2.26 -1.37 -11.43
C LEU A 162 1.04 -0.56 -11.00
N LEU A 163 1.25 0.38 -10.08
CA LEU A 163 0.26 1.31 -9.59
C LEU A 163 0.86 2.71 -9.61
N ARG A 164 0.09 3.68 -10.10
CA ARG A 164 0.38 5.09 -9.93
C ARG A 164 -0.82 5.72 -9.23
N HIS A 165 -0.58 6.25 -8.03
CA HIS A 165 -1.56 7.06 -7.34
C HIS A 165 -1.27 8.53 -7.65
N SER A 166 -2.32 9.20 -8.06
CA SER A 166 -2.34 10.64 -8.22
C SER A 166 -3.69 11.00 -7.63
N GLY A 167 -3.67 11.54 -6.41
CA GLY A 167 -4.91 11.97 -5.77
C GLY A 167 -5.68 12.96 -6.67
N PRO A 168 -6.99 13.16 -6.44
CA PRO A 168 -7.63 14.40 -6.86
C PRO A 168 -6.96 15.63 -6.24
#